data_AF-A0A416Z7X1-F1
#
_entry.id   AF-A0A416Z7X1-F1
#
_cell.length_a   1.000
_cell.length_b   1.000
_cell.length_c   1.000
_cell.angle_alpha   90.00
_cell.angle_beta   90.00
_cell.angle_gamma   90.00
#
_symmetry.space_group_name_H-M   'P 1'
#
loop_
_entity.id
_entity.type
_entity.pdbx_description
1 polymer ?
#
loop_
_entity_poly.entity_id
_entity_poly.type
_entity_poly.pdbx_seq_one_letter_code
_entity_poly.pdbx_strand_id
1 'polypeptide(L)'
;MDRKMVNFIKEQYPPGTRVRLNSMEDPYAPILPGTEGEVDFVDDAGQLHMKWDNGRTLPLAPGEDSFTVLPPKLTTLKLYMPLTADLYERNEYGEFDDSSTLLEGSELRGYQDQITAALVKNRMPEETERGLMHWYDEADSVDRKVRSAVFTVEERDRQLWGVAECLVAGELSDTELGILKEYLTGQASDGWGEGFEQREISVDDGGELYVHLWNSDEWSIQTEQELFSPKLAEGLPELCFSTLASTGELICIKRGESGYYPSDWSTDDPAHNQELADYNNERLGVTQEQRLAMECGSMHGWGVPGADPGYYEQKMGGMKFG
;
A
#
# COMPACT_ATOMS: atom_id res chain seq x y z
N MET A 1 -32.89 -11.21 22.83
CA MET A 1 -33.14 -11.37 21.39
C MET A 1 -32.92 -12.85 21.01
N ASP A 2 -33.62 -13.39 20.00
CA ASP A 2 -33.41 -14.78 19.55
C ASP A 2 -32.03 -14.94 18.87
N ARG A 3 -31.36 -16.09 19.04
CA ARG A 3 -30.01 -16.33 18.51
C ARG A 3 -29.97 -16.25 16.98
N LYS A 4 -31.05 -16.64 16.29
CA LYS A 4 -31.15 -16.48 14.84
C LYS A 4 -31.21 -15.02 14.42
N MET A 5 -31.91 -14.19 15.19
CA MET A 5 -31.99 -12.76 14.93
C MET A 5 -30.63 -12.08 15.14
N VAL A 6 -29.90 -12.44 16.20
CA VAL A 6 -28.55 -11.91 16.44
C VAL A 6 -27.59 -12.30 15.30
N ASN A 7 -27.65 -13.55 14.82
CA ASN A 7 -26.85 -13.97 13.67
C ASN A 7 -27.23 -13.20 12.40
N PHE A 8 -28.52 -12.96 12.17
CA PHE A 8 -28.97 -12.14 11.05
C PHE A 8 -28.42 -10.70 11.14
N ILE A 9 -28.43 -10.07 12.32
CA ILE A 9 -27.85 -8.74 12.52
C ILE A 9 -26.33 -8.75 12.26
N LYS A 10 -25.62 -9.79 12.73
CA LYS A 10 -24.18 -9.97 12.46
C LYS A 10 -23.88 -10.07 10.97
N GLU A 11 -24.74 -10.72 10.20
CA GLU A 11 -24.62 -10.83 8.74
C GLU A 11 -24.96 -9.51 8.02
N GLN A 12 -25.95 -8.76 8.52
CA GLN A 12 -26.36 -7.48 7.92
C GLN A 12 -25.40 -6.33 8.22
N TYR A 13 -24.77 -6.34 9.39
CA TYR A 13 -23.87 -5.28 9.86
C TYR A 13 -22.54 -5.87 10.34
N PRO A 14 -21.73 -6.43 9.42
CA PRO A 14 -20.40 -6.94 9.77
C PRO A 14 -19.49 -5.81 10.30
N PRO A 15 -18.42 -6.14 11.04
CA PRO A 15 -17.38 -5.18 11.40
C PRO A 15 -16.89 -4.36 10.20
N GLY A 16 -16.70 -3.05 10.40
CA GLY A 16 -16.36 -2.08 9.35
C GLY A 16 -17.58 -1.48 8.62
N THR A 17 -18.81 -1.92 8.92
CA THR A 17 -20.01 -1.30 8.35
C THR A 17 -20.10 0.16 8.76
N ARG A 18 -20.06 1.05 7.78
CA ARG A 18 -20.14 2.50 8.00
C ARG A 18 -21.60 2.92 8.20
N VAL A 19 -21.88 3.67 9.24
CA VAL A 19 -23.24 4.15 9.54
C VAL A 19 -23.25 5.63 9.90
N ARG A 20 -24.36 6.29 9.60
CA ARG A 20 -24.70 7.64 10.09
C ARG A 20 -25.90 7.55 11.01
N LEU A 21 -25.79 8.11 12.21
CA LEU A 21 -26.93 8.21 13.11
C LEU A 21 -27.94 9.23 12.60
N ASN A 22 -29.22 8.86 12.56
CA ASN A 22 -30.31 9.79 12.28
C ASN A 22 -30.95 10.28 13.59
N SER A 23 -31.20 9.38 14.53
CA SER A 23 -31.69 9.71 15.87
C SER A 23 -31.54 8.52 16.82
N MET A 24 -31.31 8.80 18.10
CA MET A 24 -31.41 7.82 19.18
C MET A 24 -32.07 8.43 20.41
N GLU A 25 -32.73 7.60 21.21
CA GLU A 25 -33.31 8.01 22.49
C GLU A 25 -32.38 7.61 23.64
N ASP A 26 -31.45 8.51 24.00
CA ASP A 26 -30.65 8.39 25.22
C ASP A 26 -30.84 9.65 26.09
N PRO A 27 -31.39 9.51 27.32
CA PRO A 27 -31.70 10.66 28.18
C PRO A 27 -30.49 11.23 28.95
N TYR A 28 -29.33 10.60 28.88
CA TYR A 28 -28.14 10.99 29.65
C TYR A 28 -27.03 11.56 28.78
N ALA A 29 -26.71 10.90 27.67
CA ALA A 29 -25.58 11.24 26.81
C ALA A 29 -25.80 10.70 25.38
N PRO A 30 -26.74 11.27 24.59
CA PRO A 30 -26.98 10.81 23.23
C PRO A 30 -25.80 11.08 22.31
N ILE A 31 -25.69 10.30 21.24
CA ILE A 31 -24.89 10.64 20.07
C ILE A 31 -25.71 11.63 19.22
N LEU A 32 -25.06 12.68 18.71
CA LEU A 32 -25.75 13.70 17.93
C LEU A 32 -26.17 13.13 16.57
N PRO A 33 -27.41 13.40 16.09
CA PRO A 33 -27.80 13.16 14.71
C PRO A 33 -26.76 13.68 13.71
N GLY A 34 -26.50 12.88 12.67
CA GLY A 34 -25.46 13.15 11.67
C GLY A 34 -24.08 12.63 12.04
N THR A 35 -23.84 12.18 13.27
CA THR A 35 -22.56 11.56 13.64
C THR A 35 -22.39 10.26 12.90
N GLU A 36 -21.20 10.05 12.34
CA GLU A 36 -20.83 8.84 11.62
C GLU A 36 -19.85 7.99 12.43
N GLY A 37 -19.86 6.69 12.14
CA GLY A 37 -19.00 5.71 12.80
C GLY A 37 -19.02 4.38 12.08
N GLU A 38 -18.19 3.45 12.54
CA GLU A 38 -18.09 2.09 12.00
C GLU A 38 -18.49 1.07 13.06
N VAL A 39 -19.18 0.02 12.63
CA VAL A 39 -19.47 -1.13 13.49
C VAL A 39 -18.17 -1.82 13.84
N ASP A 40 -17.88 -1.97 15.13
CA ASP A 40 -16.73 -2.73 15.63
C ASP A 40 -17.09 -4.22 15.73
N PHE A 41 -18.20 -4.52 16.39
CA PHE A 41 -18.77 -5.87 16.45
C PHE A 41 -20.25 -5.80 16.85
N VAL A 42 -20.96 -6.92 16.69
CA VAL A 42 -22.34 -7.09 17.19
C VAL A 42 -22.32 -8.04 18.37
N ASP A 43 -22.88 -7.63 19.50
CA ASP A 43 -22.91 -8.44 20.71
C ASP A 43 -24.03 -9.50 20.70
N ASP A 44 -24.13 -10.28 21.78
CA ASP A 44 -25.13 -11.35 21.91
C ASP A 44 -26.55 -10.82 22.22
N ALA A 45 -26.69 -9.52 22.52
CA ALA A 45 -27.98 -8.85 22.64
C ALA A 45 -28.47 -8.32 21.27
N GLY A 46 -27.61 -8.27 20.26
CA GLY A 46 -27.90 -7.74 18.93
C GLY A 46 -27.61 -6.24 18.80
N GLN A 47 -26.87 -5.65 19.75
CA GLN A 47 -26.44 -4.26 19.67
C GLN A 47 -25.17 -4.14 18.83
N LEU A 48 -25.10 -3.08 18.04
CA LEU A 48 -23.95 -2.74 17.21
C LEU A 48 -23.02 -1.89 18.06
N HIS A 49 -21.89 -2.45 18.48
CA HIS A 49 -20.86 -1.69 19.16
C HIS A 49 -20.16 -0.83 18.12
N MET A 50 -20.10 0.47 18.37
CA MET A 50 -19.70 1.47 17.40
C MET A 50 -18.37 2.10 17.76
N LYS A 51 -17.52 2.31 16.76
CA LYS A 51 -16.41 3.27 16.77
C LYS A 51 -16.89 4.55 16.10
N TRP A 52 -17.40 5.50 16.89
CA TRP A 52 -17.85 6.79 16.37
C TRP A 52 -16.68 7.72 16.09
N ASP A 53 -16.77 8.51 15.01
CA ASP A 53 -15.71 9.45 14.59
C ASP A 53 -15.41 10.52 15.65
N ASN A 54 -16.39 10.86 16.48
CA ASN A 54 -16.23 11.80 17.58
C ASN A 54 -15.62 11.16 18.85
N GLY A 55 -15.10 9.93 18.74
CA GLY A 55 -14.44 9.19 19.83
C GLY A 55 -15.41 8.56 20.84
N ARG A 56 -16.72 8.60 20.58
CA ARG A 56 -17.72 7.96 21.45
C ARG A 56 -17.83 6.47 21.12
N THR A 57 -18.42 5.70 22.03
CA THR A 57 -18.51 4.23 21.93
C THR A 57 -19.92 3.70 22.22
N LEU A 58 -20.94 4.56 22.23
CA LEU A 58 -22.31 4.15 22.57
C LEU A 58 -22.84 3.21 21.47
N PRO A 59 -23.36 2.02 21.81
CA PRO A 59 -23.83 1.08 20.81
C PRO A 59 -25.18 1.51 20.22
N LEU A 60 -25.51 0.99 19.03
CA LEU A 60 -26.83 1.12 18.42
C LEU A 60 -27.68 -0.13 18.68
N ALA A 61 -28.96 0.07 18.96
CA ALA A 61 -29.97 -0.99 19.05
C ALA A 61 -30.84 -1.00 17.77
N PRO A 62 -30.65 -1.96 16.85
CA PRO A 62 -31.48 -2.06 15.65
C PRO A 62 -32.96 -2.21 16.00
N GLY A 63 -33.79 -1.34 15.43
CA GLY A 63 -35.24 -1.31 15.69
C GLY A 63 -35.66 -0.31 16.77
N GLU A 64 -34.74 0.17 17.59
CA GLU A 64 -34.95 1.28 18.53
C GLU A 64 -34.30 2.56 18.00
N ASP A 65 -33.03 2.46 17.58
CA ASP A 65 -32.29 3.57 17.00
C ASP A 65 -32.52 3.71 15.49
N SER A 66 -32.51 4.95 15.02
CA SER A 66 -32.60 5.26 13.59
C SER A 66 -31.23 5.63 13.04
N PHE A 67 -30.77 4.90 12.03
CA PHE A 67 -29.49 5.13 11.37
C PHE A 67 -29.57 4.74 9.89
N THR A 68 -28.56 5.17 9.13
CA THR A 68 -28.41 4.85 7.71
C THR A 68 -27.06 4.18 7.49
N VAL A 69 -27.05 3.03 6.82
CA VAL A 69 -25.81 2.40 6.35
C VAL A 69 -25.27 3.22 5.18
N LEU A 70 -24.01 3.63 5.29
CA LEU A 70 -23.31 4.39 4.26
C LEU A 70 -22.55 3.44 3.33
N PRO A 71 -22.31 3.84 2.08
CA PRO A 71 -21.38 3.14 1.21
C PRO A 71 -20.02 2.99 1.92
N PRO A 72 -19.29 1.90 1.66
CA PRO A 72 -17.94 1.74 2.21
C PRO A 72 -17.05 2.91 1.76
N LYS A 73 -16.19 3.37 2.66
CA LYS A 73 -15.20 4.39 2.32
C LYS A 73 -14.25 3.82 1.27
N LEU A 74 -14.11 4.53 0.16
CA LEU A 74 -13.15 4.17 -0.88
C LEU A 74 -11.78 4.75 -0.54
N THR A 75 -10.74 3.94 -0.68
CA THR A 75 -9.34 4.32 -0.59
C THR A 75 -8.67 4.13 -1.94
N THR A 76 -7.65 4.93 -2.21
CA THR A 76 -6.86 4.80 -3.44
C THR A 76 -5.72 3.82 -3.19
N LEU A 77 -5.69 2.75 -3.97
CA LEU A 77 -4.57 1.80 -4.07
C LEU A 77 -3.85 2.06 -5.39
N LYS A 78 -2.56 2.35 -5.32
CA LYS A 78 -1.71 2.52 -6.51
C LYS A 78 -0.84 1.30 -6.72
N LEU A 79 -0.89 0.76 -7.93
CA LEU A 79 0.00 -0.30 -8.37
C LEU A 79 0.88 0.25 -9.50
N TYR A 80 2.18 0.21 -9.30
CA TYR A 80 3.19 0.79 -10.18
C TYR A 80 3.75 -0.28 -11.10
N MET A 81 4.03 0.10 -12.34
CA MET A 81 4.65 -0.74 -13.36
C MET A 81 5.72 0.06 -14.12
N PRO A 82 6.83 -0.58 -14.53
CA PRO A 82 7.80 0.04 -15.43
C PRO A 82 7.11 0.54 -16.70
N LEU A 83 7.58 1.68 -17.21
CA LEU A 83 7.05 2.33 -18.40
C LEU A 83 8.20 2.56 -19.39
N THR A 84 7.99 2.20 -20.64
CA THR A 84 8.92 2.46 -21.75
C THR A 84 8.17 3.11 -22.91
N ALA A 85 8.90 3.70 -23.86
CA ALA A 85 8.29 4.19 -25.09
C ALA A 85 9.28 4.18 -26.25
N ASP A 86 8.79 3.99 -27.46
CA ASP A 86 9.54 4.24 -28.70
C ASP A 86 9.29 5.68 -29.17
N LEU A 87 10.36 6.47 -29.28
CA LEU A 87 10.34 7.82 -29.84
C LEU A 87 10.84 7.81 -31.29
N TYR A 88 10.00 8.30 -32.20
CA TYR A 88 10.33 8.57 -33.60
C TYR A 88 10.50 10.06 -33.81
N GLU A 89 11.72 10.48 -34.14
CA GLU A 89 12.05 11.88 -34.40
C GLU A 89 12.00 12.18 -35.90
N ARG A 90 11.78 13.46 -36.24
CA ARG A 90 11.87 13.94 -37.62
C ARG A 90 13.30 14.34 -37.95
N ASN A 91 13.77 13.91 -39.11
CA ASN A 91 15.06 14.32 -39.65
C ASN A 91 15.01 15.77 -40.21
N GLU A 92 16.16 16.26 -40.71
CA GLU A 92 16.29 17.63 -41.24
C GLU A 92 15.38 17.95 -42.44
N TYR A 93 14.80 16.93 -43.08
CA TYR A 93 13.84 17.04 -44.18
C TYR A 93 12.38 16.91 -43.73
N GLY A 94 12.15 16.70 -42.42
CA GLY A 94 10.83 16.52 -41.82
C GLY A 94 10.25 15.10 -41.97
N GLU A 95 11.03 14.14 -42.46
CA GLU A 95 10.65 12.72 -42.55
C GLU A 95 11.01 12.00 -41.25
N PHE A 96 10.25 10.98 -40.86
CA PHE A 96 10.60 10.16 -39.69
C PHE A 96 11.81 9.28 -39.97
N ASP A 97 12.64 9.05 -38.95
CA ASP A 97 13.67 8.02 -39.00
C ASP A 97 13.03 6.62 -39.11
N ASP A 98 13.70 5.70 -39.82
CA ASP A 98 13.29 4.30 -39.93
C ASP A 98 13.51 3.54 -38.60
N SER A 99 14.26 4.12 -37.66
CA SER A 99 14.56 3.58 -36.33
C SER A 99 13.99 4.46 -35.21
N SER A 100 13.49 3.82 -34.15
CA SER A 100 13.06 4.49 -32.91
C SER A 100 14.20 4.60 -31.91
N THR A 101 14.07 5.55 -30.98
CA THR A 101 14.83 5.57 -29.73
C THR A 101 13.96 5.01 -28.61
N LEU A 102 14.41 3.92 -27.98
CA LEU A 102 13.77 3.40 -26.78
C LEU A 102 14.07 4.34 -25.61
N LEU A 103 13.01 4.88 -25.00
CA LEU A 103 13.06 5.70 -23.81
C LEU A 103 12.58 4.90 -22.60
N GLU A 104 13.33 4.98 -21.51
CA GLU A 104 12.94 4.40 -20.22
C GLU A 104 12.28 5.45 -19.33
N GLY A 105 11.61 5.00 -18.25
CA GLY A 105 10.84 5.88 -17.35
C GLY A 105 11.58 7.14 -16.88
N SER A 106 12.91 7.09 -16.69
CA SER A 106 13.69 8.27 -16.27
C SER A 106 13.74 9.38 -17.33
N GLU A 107 13.68 9.02 -18.61
CA GLU A 107 13.69 9.89 -19.78
C GLU A 107 12.26 10.34 -20.13
N LEU A 108 11.25 9.54 -19.77
CA LEU A 108 9.85 9.82 -20.07
C LEU A 108 9.23 10.96 -19.26
N ARG A 109 9.90 11.43 -18.21
CA ARG A 109 9.38 12.50 -17.33
C ARG A 109 9.01 13.78 -18.07
N GLY A 110 9.75 14.13 -19.13
CA GLY A 110 9.46 15.30 -19.97
C GLY A 110 8.15 15.19 -20.76
N TYR A 111 7.61 13.98 -20.90
CA TYR A 111 6.42 13.67 -21.69
C TYR A 111 5.19 13.35 -20.81
N GLN A 112 5.29 13.50 -19.49
CA GLN A 112 4.24 13.09 -18.55
C GLN A 112 2.86 13.66 -18.91
N ASP A 113 2.77 14.94 -19.28
CA ASP A 113 1.50 15.59 -19.59
C ASP A 113 0.88 15.02 -20.87
N GLN A 114 1.69 14.80 -21.91
CA GLN A 114 1.27 14.21 -23.17
C GLN A 114 0.80 12.76 -22.98
N ILE A 115 1.55 11.97 -22.21
CA ILE A 115 1.20 10.58 -21.88
C ILE A 115 -0.08 10.52 -21.05
N THR A 116 -0.21 11.37 -20.02
CA THR A 116 -1.42 11.45 -19.19
C THR A 116 -2.65 11.80 -20.05
N ALA A 117 -2.52 12.80 -20.93
CA ALA A 117 -3.61 13.18 -21.82
C ALA A 117 -3.99 12.05 -22.78
N ALA A 118 -3.01 11.34 -23.33
CA ALA A 118 -3.25 10.20 -24.22
C ALA A 118 -3.96 9.06 -23.49
N LEU A 119 -3.54 8.71 -22.27
CA LEU A 119 -4.19 7.69 -21.45
C LEU A 119 -5.65 8.03 -21.16
N VAL A 120 -5.95 9.29 -20.83
CA VAL A 120 -7.33 9.76 -20.62
C VAL A 120 -8.14 9.69 -21.92
N LYS A 121 -7.57 10.12 -23.05
CA LYS A 121 -8.23 10.10 -24.38
C LYS A 121 -8.50 8.67 -24.87
N ASN A 122 -7.68 7.70 -24.46
CA ASN A 122 -7.83 6.30 -24.85
C ASN A 122 -9.01 5.60 -24.17
N ARG A 123 -9.51 6.14 -23.05
CA ARG A 123 -10.61 5.55 -22.28
C ARG A 123 -11.89 5.46 -23.09
N MET A 124 -12.62 4.36 -22.91
CA MET A 124 -13.89 4.11 -23.57
C MET A 124 -15.05 4.72 -22.75
N PRO A 125 -16.17 5.15 -23.38
CA PRO A 125 -17.33 5.64 -22.65
C PRO A 125 -17.87 4.66 -21.60
N GLU A 126 -17.79 3.36 -21.87
CA GLU A 126 -18.19 2.26 -20.98
C GLU A 126 -17.36 2.23 -19.69
N GLU A 127 -16.13 2.75 -19.74
CA GLU A 127 -15.18 2.78 -18.62
C GLU A 127 -15.43 3.98 -17.67
N THR A 128 -16.43 4.82 -17.94
CA THR A 128 -16.68 6.06 -17.16
C THR A 128 -16.86 5.81 -15.67
N GLU A 129 -17.58 4.74 -15.28
CA GLU A 129 -17.87 4.47 -13.87
C GLU A 129 -16.87 3.54 -13.19
N ARG A 130 -16.37 2.53 -13.91
CA ARG A 130 -15.55 1.44 -13.34
C ARG A 130 -14.14 1.38 -13.91
N GLY A 131 -13.79 2.21 -14.88
CA GLY A 131 -12.54 2.09 -15.60
C GLY A 131 -12.41 0.69 -16.22
N LEU A 132 -11.22 0.09 -16.09
CA LEU A 132 -10.91 -1.26 -16.50
C LEU A 132 -11.81 -2.30 -15.80
N MET A 133 -12.24 -2.06 -14.55
CA MET A 133 -13.15 -2.97 -13.85
C MET A 133 -14.54 -3.10 -14.50
N HIS A 134 -14.85 -2.33 -15.55
CA HIS A 134 -15.99 -2.59 -16.41
C HIS A 134 -15.87 -3.95 -17.14
N TRP A 135 -14.65 -4.32 -17.53
CA TRP A 135 -14.32 -5.52 -18.28
C TRP A 135 -13.99 -6.73 -17.40
N TYR A 136 -14.01 -6.54 -16.07
CA TYR A 136 -13.82 -7.63 -15.11
C TYR A 136 -15.11 -8.43 -14.98
N ASP A 137 -15.10 -9.69 -15.38
CA ASP A 137 -16.29 -10.54 -15.50
C ASP A 137 -16.44 -11.60 -14.39
N GLU A 138 -15.43 -11.73 -13.53
CA GLU A 138 -15.46 -12.66 -12.41
C GLU A 138 -16.32 -12.14 -11.26
N ALA A 139 -17.31 -12.94 -10.83
CA ALA A 139 -18.26 -12.56 -9.79
C ALA A 139 -17.72 -12.85 -8.37
N ASP A 140 -16.56 -12.29 -8.04
CA ASP A 140 -15.80 -12.59 -6.82
C ASP A 140 -15.77 -11.42 -5.82
N SER A 141 -14.85 -11.46 -4.85
CA SER A 141 -14.70 -10.36 -3.89
C SER A 141 -13.89 -9.19 -4.44
N VAL A 142 -13.04 -9.39 -5.45
CA VAL A 142 -12.32 -8.32 -6.15
C VAL A 142 -13.31 -7.43 -6.88
N ASP A 143 -14.25 -8.01 -7.64
CA ASP A 143 -15.31 -7.25 -8.33
C ASP A 143 -16.13 -6.37 -7.37
N ARG A 144 -16.42 -6.89 -6.17
CA ARG A 144 -17.21 -6.18 -5.16
C ARG A 144 -16.43 -5.08 -4.46
N LYS A 145 -15.12 -5.29 -4.20
CA LYS A 145 -14.29 -4.34 -3.44
C LYS A 145 -13.64 -3.29 -4.33
N VAL A 146 -13.20 -3.65 -5.54
CA VAL A 146 -12.52 -2.74 -6.46
C VAL A 146 -13.58 -2.02 -7.30
N ARG A 147 -13.89 -0.79 -6.89
CA ARG A 147 -14.92 0.02 -7.52
C ARG A 147 -14.52 0.42 -8.94
N SER A 148 -13.27 0.85 -9.11
CA SER A 148 -12.71 1.24 -10.38
C SER A 148 -11.20 1.03 -10.43
N ALA A 149 -10.66 0.84 -11.63
CA ALA A 149 -9.23 0.86 -11.88
C ALA A 149 -8.95 1.57 -13.21
N VAL A 150 -7.97 2.47 -13.25
CA VAL A 150 -7.58 3.16 -14.49
C VAL A 150 -6.07 3.23 -14.61
N PHE A 151 -5.55 3.17 -15.83
CA PHE A 151 -4.15 3.48 -16.08
C PHE A 151 -3.93 5.00 -16.13
N THR A 152 -2.82 5.41 -15.52
CA THR A 152 -2.28 6.77 -15.48
C THR A 152 -0.75 6.69 -15.36
N VAL A 153 -0.06 7.82 -15.28
CA VAL A 153 1.37 7.89 -14.98
C VAL A 153 1.66 8.79 -13.79
N GLU A 154 2.78 8.56 -13.12
CA GLU A 154 3.24 9.35 -11.98
C GLU A 154 4.78 9.44 -11.95
N GLU A 155 5.34 10.64 -11.76
CA GLU A 155 6.77 10.82 -11.50
C GLU A 155 7.08 10.51 -10.02
N ARG A 156 8.01 9.58 -9.80
CA ARG A 156 8.54 9.23 -8.49
C ARG A 156 10.00 8.81 -8.58
N ASP A 157 10.84 9.29 -7.67
CA ASP A 157 12.28 9.00 -7.62
C ASP A 157 13.04 9.25 -8.94
N ARG A 158 12.68 10.35 -9.65
CA ARG A 158 13.23 10.74 -10.96
C ARG A 158 12.95 9.73 -12.09
N GLN A 159 11.88 8.95 -11.94
CA GLN A 159 11.38 8.03 -12.93
C GLN A 159 9.88 8.24 -13.12
N LEU A 160 9.42 8.22 -14.37
CA LEU A 160 8.01 8.14 -14.69
C LEU A 160 7.58 6.67 -14.64
N TRP A 161 6.52 6.38 -13.89
CA TRP A 161 5.94 5.05 -13.75
C TRP A 161 4.58 5.00 -14.40
N GLY A 162 4.24 3.85 -14.99
CA GLY A 162 2.85 3.49 -15.23
C GLY A 162 2.18 3.17 -13.91
N VAL A 163 0.94 3.62 -13.72
CA VAL A 163 0.20 3.39 -12.48
C VAL A 163 -1.20 2.89 -12.81
N ALA A 164 -1.59 1.76 -12.24
CA ALA A 164 -2.98 1.38 -12.11
C ALA A 164 -3.53 2.00 -10.82
N GLU A 165 -4.29 3.08 -10.97
CA GLU A 165 -4.95 3.74 -9.86
C GLU A 165 -6.31 3.08 -9.60
N CYS A 166 -6.42 2.41 -8.47
CA CYS A 166 -7.60 1.63 -8.08
C CYS A 166 -8.34 2.32 -6.92
N LEU A 167 -9.66 2.42 -7.02
CA LEU A 167 -10.52 2.80 -5.89
C LEU A 167 -11.08 1.54 -5.25
N VAL A 168 -10.74 1.32 -3.98
CA VAL A 168 -11.02 0.08 -3.25
C VAL A 168 -11.86 0.36 -2.01
N ALA A 169 -12.89 -0.46 -1.79
CA ALA A 169 -13.68 -0.47 -0.56
C ALA A 169 -13.02 -1.38 0.48
N GLY A 170 -12.50 -0.79 1.56
CA GLY A 170 -11.78 -1.50 2.61
C GLY A 170 -10.40 -1.98 2.17
N GLU A 171 -9.94 -3.10 2.73
CA GLU A 171 -8.65 -3.72 2.42
C GLU A 171 -8.79 -4.94 1.51
N LEU A 172 -7.79 -5.15 0.66
CA LEU A 172 -7.63 -6.38 -0.11
C LEU A 172 -6.72 -7.33 0.68
N SER A 173 -7.17 -8.57 0.82
CA SER A 173 -6.30 -9.67 1.22
C SER A 173 -5.22 -9.94 0.15
N ASP A 174 -4.15 -10.65 0.52
CA ASP A 174 -3.08 -11.01 -0.42
C ASP A 174 -3.61 -11.78 -1.65
N THR A 175 -4.60 -12.64 -1.46
CA THR A 175 -5.24 -13.37 -2.56
C THR A 175 -6.01 -12.43 -3.49
N GLU A 176 -6.80 -11.51 -2.95
CA GLU A 176 -7.55 -10.53 -3.74
C GLU A 176 -6.61 -9.57 -4.48
N LEU A 177 -5.53 -9.14 -3.82
CA LEU A 177 -4.49 -8.31 -4.43
C LEU A 177 -3.78 -9.05 -5.58
N GLY A 178 -3.48 -10.34 -5.40
CA GLY A 178 -2.90 -11.19 -6.44
C GLY A 178 -3.79 -11.28 -7.68
N ILE A 179 -5.09 -11.55 -7.49
CA ILE A 179 -6.06 -11.61 -8.59
C ILE A 179 -6.16 -10.26 -9.32
N LEU A 180 -6.22 -9.15 -8.57
CA LEU A 180 -6.28 -7.80 -9.16
C LEU A 180 -5.02 -7.51 -9.99
N LYS A 181 -3.84 -7.86 -9.50
CA LYS A 181 -2.57 -7.68 -10.22
C LYS A 181 -2.50 -8.52 -11.49
N GLU A 182 -2.94 -9.78 -11.44
CA GLU A 182 -2.99 -10.67 -12.60
C GLU A 182 -3.92 -10.09 -13.68
N TYR A 183 -5.11 -9.66 -13.27
CA TYR A 183 -6.07 -9.01 -14.17
C TYR A 183 -5.49 -7.76 -14.83
N LEU A 184 -4.92 -6.85 -14.03
CA LEU A 184 -4.36 -5.59 -14.54
C LEU A 184 -3.10 -5.84 -15.40
N THR A 185 -2.35 -6.89 -15.13
CA THR A 185 -1.24 -7.32 -15.99
C THR A 185 -1.76 -7.74 -17.36
N GLY A 186 -2.81 -8.56 -17.41
CA GLY A 186 -3.44 -8.93 -18.69
C GLY A 186 -4.01 -7.72 -19.45
N GLN A 187 -4.61 -6.76 -18.73
CA GLN A 187 -5.06 -5.50 -19.32
C GLN A 187 -3.90 -4.65 -19.84
N ALA A 188 -2.71 -4.67 -19.22
CA ALA A 188 -1.55 -3.93 -19.67
C ALA A 188 -0.84 -4.61 -20.86
N SER A 189 -0.81 -5.94 -20.92
CA SER A 189 -0.04 -6.68 -21.92
C SER A 189 -0.75 -6.92 -23.25
N ASP A 190 -2.05 -7.19 -23.23
CA ASP A 190 -2.82 -7.63 -24.40
C ASP A 190 -4.15 -6.88 -24.53
N GLY A 191 -4.84 -6.64 -23.41
CA GLY A 191 -6.15 -6.00 -23.43
C GLY A 191 -6.12 -4.51 -23.79
N TRP A 192 -6.22 -3.66 -22.77
CA TRP A 192 -6.29 -2.20 -22.97
C TRP A 192 -4.95 -1.61 -23.45
N GLY A 193 -3.85 -2.17 -22.94
CA GLY A 193 -2.48 -1.74 -23.22
C GLY A 193 -2.14 -1.92 -24.68
N GLU A 194 -2.30 -3.11 -25.28
CA GLU A 194 -1.99 -3.36 -26.70
C GLU A 194 -2.66 -2.32 -27.62
N GLY A 195 -3.93 -2.01 -27.37
CA GLY A 195 -4.66 -1.00 -28.15
C GLY A 195 -4.17 0.44 -27.93
N PHE A 196 -3.55 0.73 -26.78
CA PHE A 196 -2.91 2.00 -26.47
C PHE A 196 -1.54 2.12 -27.13
N GLU A 197 -0.71 1.06 -27.10
CA GLU A 197 0.66 1.08 -27.64
C GLU A 197 0.69 1.32 -29.15
N GLN A 198 -0.39 1.04 -29.87
CA GLN A 198 -0.52 1.29 -31.31
C GLN A 198 -0.86 2.75 -31.67
N ARG A 199 -1.06 3.64 -30.69
CA ARG A 199 -1.49 5.02 -30.92
C ARG A 199 -0.36 6.01 -30.76
N GLU A 200 -0.13 6.81 -31.79
CA GLU A 200 0.87 7.86 -31.74
C GLU A 200 0.47 8.99 -30.77
N ILE A 201 1.44 9.43 -29.97
CA ILE A 201 1.35 10.62 -29.14
C ILE A 201 2.27 11.68 -29.76
N SER A 202 1.69 12.75 -30.30
CA SER A 202 2.47 13.86 -30.82
C SER A 202 3.19 14.60 -29.70
N VAL A 203 4.50 14.82 -29.85
CA VAL A 203 5.31 15.60 -28.91
C VAL A 203 5.69 16.96 -29.52
N ASP A 204 6.08 17.92 -28.67
CA ASP A 204 6.21 19.33 -29.04
C ASP A 204 7.20 19.60 -30.18
N ASP A 205 8.23 18.78 -30.32
CA ASP A 205 9.25 18.88 -31.37
C ASP A 205 8.82 18.20 -32.70
N GLY A 206 7.55 17.79 -32.80
CA GLY A 206 6.98 17.16 -34.00
C GLY A 206 7.28 15.68 -34.16
N GLY A 207 7.88 15.05 -33.14
CA GLY A 207 8.08 13.60 -33.03
C GLY A 207 6.80 12.85 -32.66
N GLU A 208 6.86 11.52 -32.78
CA GLU A 208 5.79 10.59 -32.40
C GLU A 208 6.30 9.64 -31.32
N LEU A 209 5.56 9.54 -30.22
CA LEU A 209 5.86 8.70 -29.08
C LEU A 209 4.84 7.56 -28.99
N TYR A 210 5.31 6.32 -28.88
CA TYR A 210 4.49 5.13 -28.67
C TYR A 210 4.83 4.55 -27.30
N VAL A 211 3.87 4.58 -26.38
CA VAL A 211 4.11 4.24 -24.97
C VAL A 211 3.70 2.79 -24.69
N HIS A 212 4.55 2.07 -23.98
CA HIS A 212 4.35 0.69 -23.59
C HIS A 212 4.11 0.58 -22.08
N LEU A 213 2.95 0.05 -21.70
CA LEU A 213 2.59 -0.19 -20.29
C LEU A 213 3.14 -1.53 -19.78
N TRP A 214 3.51 -2.41 -20.71
CA TRP A 214 4.00 -3.75 -20.42
C TRP A 214 5.25 -4.07 -21.26
N ASN A 215 6.15 -4.87 -20.69
CA ASN A 215 7.26 -5.48 -21.43
C ASN A 215 7.55 -6.90 -20.90
N SER A 216 8.30 -7.70 -21.67
CA SER A 216 8.49 -9.14 -21.36
C SER A 216 9.54 -9.44 -20.30
N ASP A 217 10.46 -8.50 -20.03
CA ASP A 217 11.69 -8.77 -19.29
C ASP A 217 11.68 -8.01 -17.96
N GLU A 218 11.75 -8.75 -16.84
CA GLU A 218 11.81 -8.19 -15.47
C GLU A 218 10.65 -7.24 -15.10
N TRP A 219 9.53 -7.31 -15.81
CA TRP A 219 8.33 -6.51 -15.54
C TRP A 219 7.46 -7.13 -14.45
N SER A 220 7.00 -6.28 -13.53
CA SER A 220 5.92 -6.64 -12.62
C SER A 220 5.12 -5.41 -12.20
N ILE A 221 3.85 -5.62 -11.88
CA ILE A 221 2.99 -4.60 -11.28
C ILE A 221 3.03 -4.75 -9.75
N GLN A 222 3.46 -3.70 -9.05
CA GLN A 222 3.81 -3.75 -7.64
C GLN A 222 3.05 -2.70 -6.84
N THR A 223 2.75 -2.97 -5.58
CA THR A 223 2.24 -1.94 -4.67
C THR A 223 3.31 -0.90 -4.38
N GLU A 224 2.90 0.27 -3.89
CA GLU A 224 3.83 1.27 -3.37
C GLU A 224 4.81 0.69 -2.34
N GLN A 225 4.30 -0.16 -1.45
CA GLN A 225 5.11 -0.77 -0.39
C GLN A 225 6.13 -1.75 -0.97
N GLU A 226 5.76 -2.57 -1.94
CA GLU A 226 6.67 -3.54 -2.55
C GLU A 226 7.79 -2.88 -3.36
N LEU A 227 7.48 -1.75 -4.02
CA LEU A 227 8.41 -1.11 -4.95
C LEU A 227 9.31 -0.08 -4.27
N PHE A 228 8.77 0.75 -3.38
CA PHE A 228 9.48 1.91 -2.82
C PHE A 228 9.85 1.77 -1.35
N SER A 229 9.41 0.71 -0.67
CA SER A 229 9.94 0.46 0.68
C SER A 229 11.40 0.03 0.59
N PRO A 230 12.25 0.42 1.56
CA PRO A 230 13.60 -0.08 1.64
C PRO A 230 13.59 -1.61 1.62
N LYS A 231 14.32 -2.23 0.67
CA LYS A 231 14.56 -3.67 0.68
C LYS A 231 15.43 -3.97 1.91
N LEU A 232 14.79 -4.50 2.94
CA LEU A 232 15.44 -4.88 4.18
C LEU A 232 16.39 -6.06 3.90
N ALA A 233 17.54 -6.05 4.57
CA ALA A 233 18.46 -7.18 4.50
C ALA A 233 17.77 -8.47 4.96
N GLU A 234 18.07 -9.58 4.27
CA GLU A 234 17.59 -10.90 4.68
C GLU A 234 18.08 -11.24 6.09
N GLY A 235 17.26 -11.97 6.85
CA GLY A 235 17.63 -12.40 8.20
C GLY A 235 17.51 -11.32 9.27
N LEU A 236 16.99 -10.11 9.00
CA LEU A 236 16.64 -9.17 10.05
C LEU A 236 15.44 -9.68 10.90
N PRO A 237 15.54 -9.68 12.24
CA PRO A 237 14.44 -10.08 13.12
C PRO A 237 13.32 -9.04 13.06
N GLU A 238 12.07 -9.42 13.34
CA GLU A 238 10.94 -8.47 13.38
C GLU A 238 11.12 -7.40 14.47
N LEU A 239 11.75 -7.77 15.58
CA LEU A 239 11.98 -6.93 16.74
C LEU A 239 13.28 -7.32 17.44
N CYS A 240 13.98 -6.34 18.00
CA CYS A 240 15.06 -6.56 18.95
C CYS A 240 15.02 -5.54 20.10
N PHE A 241 15.68 -5.86 21.20
CA PHE A 241 15.90 -4.96 22.33
C PHE A 241 17.31 -4.36 22.27
N SER A 242 17.45 -3.11 22.70
CA SER A 242 18.74 -2.46 22.88
C SER A 242 18.68 -1.45 24.03
N THR A 243 19.77 -0.76 24.31
CA THR A 243 19.85 0.31 25.30
C THR A 243 20.20 1.63 24.63
N LEU A 244 19.54 2.71 25.02
CA LEU A 244 19.82 4.03 24.45
C LEU A 244 21.16 4.56 24.99
N ALA A 245 22.13 4.84 24.11
CA ALA A 245 23.48 5.25 24.52
C ALA A 245 23.54 6.52 25.39
N SER A 246 22.55 7.41 25.27
CA SER A 246 22.50 8.67 26.03
C SER A 246 21.92 8.52 27.44
N THR A 247 20.96 7.61 27.65
CA THR A 247 20.19 7.51 28.91
C THR A 247 20.36 6.16 29.60
N GLY A 248 20.73 5.11 28.87
CA GLY A 248 20.77 3.74 29.37
C GLY A 248 19.39 3.08 29.47
N GLU A 249 18.33 3.71 28.96
CA GLU A 249 16.97 3.15 28.96
C GLU A 249 16.86 1.95 28.02
N LEU A 250 16.06 0.97 28.44
CA LEU A 250 15.73 -0.19 27.60
C LEU A 250 14.75 0.24 26.50
N ILE A 251 15.10 -0.08 25.26
CA ILE A 251 14.32 0.27 24.07
C ILE A 251 14.04 -0.95 23.21
N CYS A 252 12.96 -0.88 22.45
CA CYS A 252 12.57 -1.85 21.44
C CYS A 252 12.72 -1.22 20.05
N ILE A 253 13.32 -1.96 19.12
CA ILE A 253 13.46 -1.56 17.72
C ILE A 253 12.65 -2.53 16.88
N LYS A 254 11.80 -1.99 16.01
CA LYS A 254 10.99 -2.77 15.06
C LYS A 254 11.56 -2.64 13.67
N ARG A 255 11.61 -3.78 12.97
CA ARG A 255 12.18 -3.86 11.63
C ARG A 255 11.41 -3.00 10.63
N GLY A 256 12.13 -2.19 9.85
CA GLY A 256 11.55 -1.32 8.83
C GLY A 256 11.01 0.02 9.36
N GLU A 257 11.00 0.23 10.67
CA GLU A 257 10.55 1.48 11.29
C GLU A 257 11.74 2.40 11.60
N SER A 258 11.52 3.71 11.60
CA SER A 258 12.55 4.68 12.00
C SER A 258 12.45 4.99 13.49
N GLY A 259 13.59 5.05 14.17
CA GLY A 259 13.67 5.30 15.62
C GLY A 259 13.41 4.06 16.47
N TYR A 260 12.98 4.27 17.71
CA TYR A 260 12.83 3.23 18.72
C TYR A 260 11.63 3.51 19.62
N TYR A 261 11.19 2.48 20.35
CA TYR A 261 10.12 2.56 21.34
C TYR A 261 10.68 2.36 22.74
N PRO A 262 10.31 3.18 23.72
CA PRO A 262 10.60 2.91 25.12
C PRO A 262 9.98 1.56 25.55
N SER A 263 10.71 0.79 26.36
CA SER A 263 10.19 -0.45 26.93
C SER A 263 9.60 -0.20 28.32
N ASP A 264 8.40 -0.73 28.58
CA ASP A 264 7.78 -0.71 29.92
C ASP A 264 8.58 -1.53 30.96
N TRP A 265 9.54 -2.35 30.51
CA TRP A 265 10.47 -3.09 31.38
C TRP A 265 11.76 -2.32 31.68
N SER A 266 11.90 -1.09 31.19
CA SER A 266 13.06 -0.25 31.51
C SER A 266 13.12 0.06 33.01
N THR A 267 14.34 0.06 33.54
CA THR A 267 14.63 0.38 34.95
C THR A 267 15.56 1.59 35.05
N ASP A 268 15.74 2.12 36.26
CA ASP A 268 16.68 3.21 36.54
C ASP A 268 18.16 2.77 36.54
N ASP A 269 18.45 1.48 36.35
CA ASP A 269 19.80 0.93 36.29
C ASP A 269 20.19 0.54 34.86
N PRO A 270 21.09 1.31 34.20
CA PRO A 270 21.55 1.02 32.85
C PRO A 270 22.21 -0.35 32.68
N ALA A 271 22.92 -0.84 33.71
CA ALA A 271 23.57 -2.14 33.62
C ALA A 271 22.53 -3.27 33.61
N HIS A 272 21.48 -3.13 34.42
CA HIS A 272 20.37 -4.07 34.42
C HIS A 272 19.56 -4.03 33.12
N ASN A 273 19.36 -2.84 32.54
CA ASN A 273 18.71 -2.71 31.23
C ASN A 273 19.50 -3.40 30.12
N GLN A 274 20.84 -3.37 30.18
CA GLN A 274 21.67 -4.11 29.23
C GLN A 274 21.48 -5.63 29.36
N GLU A 275 21.45 -6.16 30.60
CA GLU A 275 21.16 -7.57 30.85
C GLU A 275 19.76 -7.97 30.36
N LEU A 276 18.76 -7.10 30.55
CA LEU A 276 17.40 -7.32 30.04
C LEU A 276 17.35 -7.32 28.51
N ALA A 277 18.09 -6.44 27.84
CA ALA A 277 18.17 -6.43 26.39
C ALA A 277 18.77 -7.74 25.86
N ASP A 278 19.89 -8.17 26.44
CA ASP A 278 20.59 -9.40 26.03
C ASP A 278 19.72 -10.65 26.30
N TYR A 279 19.08 -10.73 27.47
CA TYR A 279 18.16 -11.82 27.82
C TYR A 279 16.96 -11.91 26.87
N ASN A 280 16.33 -10.78 26.54
CA ASN A 280 15.17 -10.78 25.64
C ASN A 280 15.58 -11.13 24.20
N ASN A 281 16.72 -10.63 23.73
CA ASN A 281 17.24 -10.98 22.40
C ASN A 281 17.61 -12.46 22.29
N GLU A 282 18.22 -13.06 23.32
CA GLU A 282 18.51 -14.50 23.35
C GLU A 282 17.23 -15.33 23.22
N ARG A 283 16.16 -14.95 23.92
CA ARG A 283 14.85 -15.62 23.81
C ARG A 283 14.19 -15.47 22.44
N LEU A 284 14.43 -14.35 21.76
CA LEU A 284 13.96 -14.09 20.41
C LEU A 284 14.86 -14.72 19.34
N GLY A 285 16.00 -15.32 19.73
CA GLY A 285 16.98 -15.87 18.79
C GLY A 285 17.71 -14.78 17.98
N VAL A 286 17.75 -13.55 18.50
CA VAL A 286 18.40 -12.41 17.85
C VAL A 286 19.90 -12.45 18.13
N THR A 287 20.71 -12.50 17.08
CA THR A 287 22.17 -12.44 17.18
C THR A 287 22.65 -11.01 17.42
N GLN A 288 23.92 -10.88 17.81
CA GLN A 288 24.54 -9.56 18.00
C GLN A 288 24.58 -8.77 16.69
N GLU A 289 24.90 -9.42 15.58
CA GLU A 289 24.97 -8.83 14.24
C GLU A 289 23.60 -8.32 13.80
N GLN A 290 22.54 -9.10 14.04
CA GLN A 290 21.17 -8.70 13.80
C GLN A 290 20.76 -7.49 14.63
N ARG A 291 21.08 -7.47 15.93
CA ARG A 291 20.80 -6.31 16.81
C ARG A 291 21.49 -5.04 16.30
N LEU A 292 22.77 -5.13 15.95
CA LEU A 292 23.55 -3.99 15.43
C LEU A 292 22.99 -3.48 14.10
N ALA A 293 22.56 -4.39 13.22
CA ALA A 293 21.91 -4.05 11.97
C ALA A 293 20.56 -3.34 12.19
N MET A 294 19.76 -3.80 13.15
CA MET A 294 18.51 -3.15 13.55
C MET A 294 18.74 -1.74 14.14
N GLU A 295 19.76 -1.58 14.98
CA GLU A 295 20.18 -0.26 15.52
C GLU A 295 20.60 0.69 14.39
N CYS A 296 21.39 0.22 13.43
CA CYS A 296 21.82 1.05 12.30
C CYS A 296 20.64 1.42 11.40
N GLY A 297 19.79 0.45 11.04
CA GLY A 297 18.65 0.64 10.16
C GLY A 297 17.61 1.62 10.72
N SER A 298 17.30 1.51 12.02
CA SER A 298 16.35 2.41 12.67
C SER A 298 16.86 3.85 12.81
N MET A 299 18.17 4.05 12.97
CA MET A 299 18.77 5.37 13.20
C MET A 299 19.25 6.08 11.93
N HIS A 300 19.68 5.32 10.92
CA HIS A 300 20.35 5.84 9.72
C HIS A 300 19.64 5.43 8.42
N GLY A 301 18.52 4.73 8.53
CA GLY A 301 17.76 4.20 7.40
C GLY A 301 18.19 2.77 7.05
N TRP A 302 17.22 1.97 6.59
CA TRP A 302 17.40 0.54 6.37
C TRP A 302 18.13 0.16 5.07
N GLY A 303 18.41 1.13 4.20
CA GLY A 303 19.13 0.93 2.93
C GLY A 303 20.65 1.06 3.02
N VAL A 304 21.21 1.35 4.20
CA VAL A 304 22.67 1.50 4.38
C VAL A 304 23.34 0.14 4.62
N PRO A 305 24.61 -0.06 4.24
CA PRO A 305 25.31 -1.33 4.48
C PRO A 305 25.32 -1.76 5.95
N GLY A 306 25.31 -0.81 6.89
CA GLY A 306 25.25 -1.11 8.31
C GLY A 306 23.90 -1.66 8.78
N ALA A 307 22.83 -1.59 7.97
CA ALA A 307 21.55 -2.21 8.26
C ALA A 307 21.45 -3.68 7.79
N ASP A 308 22.57 -4.26 7.34
CA ASP A 308 22.68 -5.67 6.95
C ASP A 308 23.48 -6.44 8.03
N PRO A 309 22.92 -7.52 8.62
CA PRO A 309 23.67 -8.36 9.57
C PRO A 309 25.00 -8.87 8.99
N GLY A 310 25.05 -9.19 7.69
CA GLY A 310 26.24 -9.69 7.00
C GLY A 310 27.40 -8.69 6.98
N TYR A 311 27.13 -7.38 7.10
CA TYR A 311 28.18 -6.36 7.25
C TYR A 311 29.00 -6.57 8.52
N TYR A 312 28.34 -6.97 9.62
CA TYR A 312 28.99 -7.21 10.90
C TYR A 312 29.66 -8.59 10.94
N GLU A 313 29.07 -9.60 10.31
CA GLU A 313 29.68 -10.93 10.17
C GLU A 313 31.06 -10.84 9.49
N GLN A 314 31.20 -10.03 8.44
CA GLN A 314 32.47 -9.84 7.74
C GLN A 314 33.51 -9.09 8.59
N LYS A 315 33.07 -8.06 9.33
CA LYS A 315 33.97 -7.27 10.20
C LYS A 315 34.39 -8.00 11.46
N MET A 316 33.50 -8.80 12.05
CA MET A 316 33.73 -9.56 13.27
C MET A 316 34.36 -10.94 12.98
N GLY A 317 34.09 -11.52 11.81
CA GLY A 317 34.63 -12.79 11.33
C GLY A 317 36.02 -12.72 10.66
N GLY A 318 36.54 -11.52 10.40
CA GLY A 318 37.88 -11.29 9.83
C GLY A 318 39.08 -11.72 10.70
N MET A 319 38.84 -12.32 11.88
CA MET A 319 39.85 -12.92 12.75
C MET A 319 39.91 -14.46 12.66
N LYS A 320 39.56 -15.06 11.52
CA LYS A 320 40.01 -16.43 11.22
C LYS A 320 41.33 -16.38 10.43
N PHE A 321 42.44 -16.24 11.17
CA PHE A 321 43.76 -16.58 10.63
C PHE A 321 43.80 -18.07 10.27
N GLY A 322 44.49 -18.39 9.18
CA GLY A 322 44.87 -19.75 8.81
C GLY A 322 45.92 -20.36 9.74
#